data_AF-A0A351RV60-F1
#
_entry.id   AF-A0A351RV60-F1
#
_cell.length_a   1.000
_cell.length_b   1.000
_cell.length_c   1.000
_cell.angle_alpha   90.00
_cell.angle_beta   90.00
_cell.angle_gamma   90.00
#
_symmetry.space_group_name_H-M   'P 1'
#
loop_
_entity.id
_entity.type
_entity.pdbx_description
1 polymer ?
#
loop_
_entity_poly.entity_id
_entity_poly.type
_entity_poly.pdbx_seq_one_letter_code
_entity_poly.pdbx_strand_id
1 'polypeptide(L)' 'MFEEMKIYFSRHTRRQMKWREVAEDEIKDTILYHEDIEDSTKGRKNAFKHIGNKWLKVTFKQEVDKIIVITVIDKNK' A
#
# COMPACT_ATOMS: atom_id res chain seq x y z
N MET A 1 17.22 8.08 17.37
CA MET A 1 15.82 7.62 17.54
C MET A 1 15.22 7.55 16.16
N PHE A 2 14.99 6.34 15.63
CA PHE A 2 14.27 6.19 14.37
C PHE A 2 12.80 6.41 14.68
N GLU A 3 12.21 7.48 14.16
CA GLU A 3 10.78 7.75 14.29
C GLU A 3 10.02 6.59 13.62
N GLU A 4 9.12 5.93 14.34
CA GLU A 4 8.26 4.90 13.74
C GLU A 4 7.36 5.57 12.70
N MET A 5 7.60 5.26 11.42
CA MET A 5 6.76 5.74 10.34
C MET A 5 5.38 5.07 10.43
N LYS A 6 4.35 5.86 10.80
CA LYS A 6 3.00 5.34 11.02
C LYS A 6 2.31 5.07 9.68
N ILE A 7 1.63 3.94 9.54
CA ILE A 7 0.79 3.66 8.36
C ILE A 7 -0.68 3.88 8.72
N TYR A 8 -1.35 4.73 7.93
CA TYR A 8 -2.76 5.05 8.09
C TYR A 8 -3.60 4.45 6.97
N PHE A 9 -4.67 3.75 7.34
CA PHE A 9 -5.64 3.17 6.43
C PHE A 9 -6.97 3.92 6.51
N SER A 10 -7.37 4.56 5.41
CA SER A 10 -8.69 5.18 5.32
C SER A 10 -9.82 4.14 5.42
N ARG A 11 -11.04 4.56 5.74
CA ARG A 11 -12.23 3.68 5.70
C ARG A 11 -12.41 3.02 4.33
N HIS A 12 -12.12 3.74 3.25
CA HIS A 12 -12.17 3.22 1.89
C HIS A 12 -11.16 2.07 1.72
N THR A 13 -9.92 2.28 2.14
CA THR A 13 -8.84 1.30 2.08
C THR A 13 -9.16 0.05 2.91
N ARG A 14 -9.63 0.21 4.16
CA ARG A 14 -10.03 -0.92 5.01
C ARG A 14 -11.14 -1.76 4.37
N ARG A 15 -12.09 -1.14 3.67
CA ARG A 15 -13.13 -1.87 2.92
C ARG A 15 -12.52 -2.66 1.76
N GLN A 16 -11.57 -2.07 1.03
CA GLN A 16 -10.88 -2.76 -0.06
C GLN A 16 -10.08 -3.96 0.43
N MET A 17 -9.36 -3.80 1.55
CA MET A 17 -8.62 -4.87 2.22
C MET A 17 -9.54 -6.04 2.54
N LYS A 18 -10.70 -5.78 3.17
CA LYS A 18 -11.67 -6.83 3.49
C LYS A 18 -12.18 -7.56 2.25
N TRP A 19 -12.51 -6.82 1.19
CA TRP A 19 -13.08 -7.40 -0.03
C TRP A 19 -12.08 -8.19 -0.87
N ARG A 20 -10.80 -7.86 -0.75
CA ARG A 20 -9.71 -8.47 -1.52
C ARG A 20 -8.87 -9.43 -0.68
N GLU A 21 -9.26 -9.65 0.57
CA GLU A 21 -8.54 -10.50 1.52
C GLU A 21 -7.05 -10.11 1.62
N VAL A 22 -6.79 -8.80 1.69
CA VAL A 22 -5.44 -8.25 1.83
C VAL A 22 -5.20 -7.86 3.28
N ALA A 23 -4.20 -8.51 3.89
CA ALA A 23 -3.77 -8.23 5.25
C ALA A 23 -2.93 -6.94 5.32
N GLU A 24 -2.88 -6.36 6.51
CA GLU A 24 -2.08 -5.15 6.76
C GLU A 24 -0.59 -5.38 6.50
N ASP A 25 -0.07 -6.55 6.87
CA ASP A 25 1.34 -6.88 6.68
C ASP A 25 1.72 -7.06 5.21
N GLU A 26 0.80 -7.57 4.36
CA GLU A 26 1.00 -7.62 2.91
C GLU A 26 1.16 -6.21 2.32
N ILE A 27 0.42 -5.22 2.86
CA ILE A 27 0.53 -3.83 2.43
C ILE A 27 1.84 -3.22 2.91
N LYS A 28 2.21 -3.43 4.18
CA LYS A 28 3.49 -2.96 4.73
C LYS A 28 4.66 -3.50 3.92
N ASP A 29 4.65 -4.81 3.67
CA ASP A 29 5.68 -5.50 2.91
C ASP A 29 5.76 -4.98 1.46
N THR A 30 4.60 -4.72 0.82
CA THR A 30 4.56 -4.11 -0.52
C THR A 30 5.13 -2.69 -0.52
N ILE A 31 4.87 -1.86 0.49
CA ILE A 31 5.39 -0.50 0.54
C ILE A 31 6.90 -0.49 0.81
N LEU A 32 7.37 -1.29 1.77
CA LEU A 32 8.76 -1.28 2.22
C LEU A 32 9.71 -2.04 1.29
N TYR A 33 9.23 -3.14 0.71
CA TYR A 33 10.02 -4.08 -0.08
C TYR A 33 9.35 -4.34 -1.44
N HIS A 34 8.88 -3.27 -2.08
CA HIS A 34 8.30 -3.32 -3.42
C HIS A 34 9.30 -3.87 -4.43
N GLU A 35 8.77 -4.56 -5.44
CA GLU A 35 9.51 -4.95 -6.63
C GLU A 35 9.60 -3.79 -7.62
N ASP A 36 8.57 -2.93 -7.63
CA ASP A 36 8.50 -1.76 -8.51
C ASP A 36 7.75 -0.61 -7.84
N ILE A 37 8.11 0.63 -8.19
CA ILE A 37 7.49 1.85 -7.70
C ILE A 37 7.33 2.90 -8.79
N GLU A 38 6.11 3.42 -8.91
CA GLU A 38 5.77 4.46 -9.89
C GLU A 38 5.22 5.69 -9.19
N ASP A 39 5.59 6.88 -9.69
CA ASP A 39 4.90 8.10 -9.33
C ASP A 39 3.48 8.12 -9.93
N SER A 40 2.55 8.70 -9.18
CA SER A 40 1.15 8.86 -9.58
C SER A 40 0.68 10.30 -9.34
N THR A 41 -0.61 10.53 -9.59
CA THR A 41 -1.20 11.87 -9.49
C THR A 41 -1.10 12.45 -8.08
N LYS A 42 -0.89 13.77 -7.99
CA LYS A 42 -0.93 14.54 -6.73
C LYS A 42 0.06 14.05 -5.65
N GLY A 43 1.28 13.68 -6.06
CA GLY A 43 2.36 13.28 -5.14
C GLY A 43 2.14 11.91 -4.48
N ARG A 44 1.32 11.06 -5.11
CA ARG A 44 1.10 9.67 -4.68
C ARG A 44 2.10 8.76 -5.37
N LYS A 45 2.33 7.59 -4.80
CA LYS A 45 3.12 6.51 -5.39
C LYS A 45 2.32 5.23 -5.46
N ASN A 46 2.62 4.40 -6.45
CA ASN A 46 2.14 3.04 -6.55
C ASN A 46 3.32 2.11 -6.26
N ALA A 47 3.24 1.32 -5.20
CA ALA A 47 4.13 0.21 -4.96
C ALA A 47 3.51 -1.07 -5.51
N PHE A 48 4.33 -1.91 -6.14
CA PHE A 48 3.92 -3.19 -6.70
C PHE A 48 4.75 -4.32 -6.10
N LYS A 49 4.10 -5.43 -5.78
CA LYS A 49 4.77 -6.63 -5.28
C LYS A 49 3.95 -7.88 -5.55
N HIS A 50 4.63 -8.99 -5.84
CA HIS A 50 4.01 -10.30 -5.84
C HIS A 50 3.98 -10.87 -4.41
N ILE A 51 2.80 -11.27 -3.95
CA ILE A 51 2.62 -11.93 -2.65
C ILE A 51 1.83 -13.22 -2.88
N GLY A 52 2.53 -14.34 -2.82
CA GLY A 52 1.99 -15.63 -3.25
C GLY A 52 1.51 -15.56 -4.70
N ASN A 53 0.21 -15.76 -4.91
CA ASN A 53 -0.42 -15.69 -6.23
C ASN A 53 -1.07 -14.33 -6.55
N LYS A 54 -0.91 -13.32 -5.70
CA LYS A 54 -1.47 -11.97 -5.90
C LYS A 54 -0.42 -11.06 -6.52
N TRP A 55 -0.84 -10.19 -7.44
CA TRP A 55 -0.01 -9.07 -7.88
C TRP A 55 -0.56 -7.79 -7.26
N LEU A 56 -0.02 -7.42 -6.11
CA LEU A 56 -0.57 -6.33 -5.32
C LEU A 56 -0.07 -4.98 -5.81
N LYS A 57 -1.00 -4.04 -6.03
CA LYS A 57 -0.72 -2.61 -6.18
C LYS A 57 -1.25 -1.86 -4.97
N VAL A 58 -0.35 -1.14 -4.30
CA VAL A 58 -0.67 -0.25 -3.18
C VAL A 58 -0.42 1.18 -3.60
N THR A 59 -1.48 1.98 -3.66
CA THR A 59 -1.36 3.44 -3.86
C THR A 59 -1.29 4.12 -2.50
N PHE A 60 -0.22 4.86 -2.25
CA PHE A 60 -0.01 5.58 -1.01
C PHE A 60 0.52 6.99 -1.24
N LYS A 61 0.44 7.82 -0.20
CA LYS A 61 1.12 9.11 -0.12
C LYS A 61 2.02 9.11 1.10
N GLN A 62 3.29 9.46 0.91
CA GLN A 62 4.21 9.66 2.02
C GLN A 62 4.13 11.11 2.49
N GLU A 63 3.96 11.28 3.80
CA GLU A 63 4.08 12.55 4.52
C GLU A 63 5.27 12.44 5.49
N VAL A 64 5.62 13.52 6.18
CA VAL A 64 6.86 13.61 6.98
C VAL A 64 6.92 12.52 8.06
N ASP A 65 5.81 12.22 8.70
CA ASP A 65 5.71 11.32 9.87
C ASP A 65 4.90 10.03 9.60
N LYS A 66 4.31 9.91 8.41
CA LYS A 66 3.34 8.85 8.13
C LYS A 66 3.19 8.52 6.65
N ILE A 67 2.67 7.32 6.40
CA ILE A 67 2.22 6.86 5.10
C ILE A 67 0.71 6.74 5.13
N ILE A 68 0.04 7.42 4.20
CA ILE A 68 -1.41 7.30 3.99
C ILE A 68 -1.65 6.33 2.86
N VAL A 69 -2.23 5.17 3.17
CA VAL A 69 -2.67 4.22 2.15
C VAL A 69 -4.02 4.64 1.61
N ILE A 70 -4.11 4.75 0.30
CA ILE A 70 -5.28 5.27 -0.42
C ILE A 70 -6.03 4.10 -1.05
N THR A 71 -5.34 3.26 -1.81
CA THR A 71 -5.95 2.19 -2.61
C THR A 71 -5.14 0.90 -2.52
N VAL A 72 -5.83 -0.23 -2.48
CA VAL A 72 -5.26 -1.58 -2.55
C VAL A 72 -5.98 -2.36 -3.64
N ILE A 73 -5.23 -2.84 -4.63
CA ILE A 73 -5.73 -3.60 -5.78
C ILE A 73 -4.89 -4.87 -5.94
N ASP A 74 -5.55 -6.02 -6.10
CA ASP A 74 -4.92 -7.20 -6.67
C ASP A 74 -5.11 -7.12 -8.19
N LYS A 75 -4.02 -7.01 -8.96
CA LYS A 75 -4.07 -6.85 -10.42
C LYS A 75 -4.46 -8.14 -11.16
N ASN A 76 -4.58 -9.26 -10.44
CA ASN A 76 -5.04 -10.52 -11.01
C ASN A 76 -6.58 -10.64 -11.05
N LYS A 77 -7.32 -9.70 -10.43
CA LYS A 77 -8.79 -9.72 -10.30
C LYS A 77 -9.45 -8.40 -10.71
#